data_AF-A0A7J9BNY3-F1
#
_entry.id   AF-A0A7J9BNY3-F1
#
_cell.length_a   1.000
_cell.length_b   1.000
_cell.length_c   1.000
_cell.angle_alpha   90.00
_cell.angle_beta   90.00
_cell.angle_gamma   90.00
#
_symmetry.space_group_name_H-M   'P 1'
#
loop_
_entity.id
_entity.type
_entity.pdbx_description
1 polymer ?
#
loop_
_entity_poly.entity_id
_entity_poly.type
_entity_poly.pdbx_seq_one_letter_code
_entity_poly.pdbx_strand_id
1 'polypeptide(L)'
;EIEVFQEFRLLTSEVISRTAFGISYLEGEKIFAMLKELSIIMSRNNFKTSIPLINKLWKPADMLRSEELAKGIQDCVMKIVKEREDKFKKGEADSFGNDFLGLLVNSYHSKDNNSLSMEDLVDECKTFYFAGQGTINSLLAWIVLLLATHGDWQEKARREVIDIFGNRNPDSEGISKLKIVSILSNIPIYFVSQSQVMFIAIANLTNTMHLVHYIL
;
A
#
# COMPACT_ATOMS: atom_id res chain seq x y z
N GLU A 1 24.86 -8.93 -10.89
CA GLU A 1 24.41 -8.06 -9.79
C GLU A 1 22.90 -8.00 -9.84
N ILE A 2 22.19 -8.15 -8.71
CA ILE A 2 20.72 -8.12 -8.64
C ILE A 2 20.31 -6.82 -7.95
N GLU A 3 19.42 -6.05 -8.56
CA GLU A 3 18.85 -4.84 -7.94
C GLU A 3 17.73 -5.24 -6.97
N VAL A 4 18.12 -5.67 -5.77
CA VAL A 4 17.25 -6.24 -4.73
C VAL A 4 16.02 -5.36 -4.41
N PHE A 5 16.15 -4.04 -4.51
CA PHE A 5 15.06 -3.11 -4.24
C PHE A 5 13.92 -3.21 -5.29
N GLN A 6 14.25 -3.42 -6.57
CA GLN A 6 13.23 -3.60 -7.61
C GLN A 6 12.51 -4.93 -7.45
N GLU A 7 13.26 -6.00 -7.15
CA GLU A 7 12.68 -7.33 -6.90
C GLU A 7 11.69 -7.29 -5.73
N PHE A 8 12.03 -6.58 -4.65
CA PHE A 8 11.09 -6.39 -3.55
C PHE A 8 9.87 -5.57 -3.94
N ARG A 9 10.02 -4.55 -4.78
CA ARG A 9 8.85 -3.83 -5.29
C ARG A 9 7.89 -4.74 -6.05
N LEU A 10 8.42 -5.59 -6.93
CA LEU A 10 7.62 -6.55 -7.68
C LEU A 10 6.92 -7.55 -6.74
N LEU A 11 7.68 -8.10 -5.79
CA LEU A 11 7.17 -9.06 -4.80
C LEU A 11 6.05 -8.45 -3.94
N THR A 12 6.25 -7.25 -3.40
CA THR A 12 5.24 -6.62 -2.53
C THR A 12 4.01 -6.18 -3.31
N SER A 13 4.18 -5.69 -4.55
CA SER A 13 3.05 -5.45 -5.46
C SER A 13 2.20 -6.70 -5.61
N GLU A 14 2.83 -7.83 -5.97
CA GLU A 14 2.12 -9.10 -6.19
C GLU A 14 1.42 -9.60 -4.93
N VAL A 15 2.10 -9.56 -3.78
CA VAL A 15 1.52 -10.01 -2.49
C VAL A 15 0.32 -9.14 -2.12
N ILE A 16 0.43 -7.81 -2.20
CA ILE A 16 -0.68 -6.90 -1.88
C ILE A 16 -1.86 -7.13 -2.84
N SER A 17 -1.59 -7.15 -4.15
CA SER A 17 -2.64 -7.33 -5.17
C SER A 17 -3.40 -8.63 -5.00
N ARG A 18 -2.72 -9.74 -4.70
CA ARG A 18 -3.38 -11.03 -4.52
C ARG A 18 -4.09 -11.16 -3.18
N THR A 19 -3.44 -10.76 -2.08
CA THR A 19 -3.96 -11.05 -0.73
C THR A 19 -5.01 -10.04 -0.28
N ALA A 20 -4.86 -8.76 -0.61
CA ALA A 20 -5.79 -7.71 -0.18
C ALA A 20 -6.89 -7.44 -1.22
N PHE A 21 -6.58 -7.59 -2.50
CA PHE A 21 -7.51 -7.22 -3.59
C PHE A 21 -7.95 -8.39 -4.47
N GLY A 22 -7.38 -9.58 -4.31
CA GLY A 22 -7.73 -10.75 -5.12
C GLY A 22 -7.52 -10.56 -6.63
N ILE A 23 -6.61 -9.66 -7.03
CA ILE A 23 -6.34 -9.33 -8.43
C ILE A 23 -4.96 -9.81 -8.88
N SER A 24 -4.75 -9.79 -10.20
CA SER A 24 -3.45 -10.09 -10.79
C SER A 24 -2.43 -8.98 -10.50
N TYR A 25 -1.14 -9.35 -10.52
CA TYR A 25 -0.04 -8.38 -10.41
C TYR A 25 -0.14 -7.27 -11.46
N LEU A 26 -0.50 -7.60 -12.71
CA LEU A 26 -0.58 -6.62 -13.82
C LEU A 26 -1.64 -5.54 -13.59
N GLU A 27 -2.74 -5.87 -12.92
CA GLU A 27 -3.79 -4.92 -12.58
C GLU A 27 -3.37 -4.03 -11.41
N GLY A 28 -2.73 -4.62 -10.40
CA GLY A 28 -2.19 -3.87 -9.27
C GLY A 28 -1.07 -2.90 -9.66
N GLU A 29 -0.15 -3.31 -10.53
CA GLU A 29 1.01 -2.51 -10.94
C GLU A 29 0.58 -1.20 -11.62
N LYS A 30 -0.55 -1.19 -12.34
CA LYS A 30 -1.13 0.06 -12.89
C LYS A 30 -1.52 1.04 -11.79
N ILE A 31 -2.15 0.54 -10.72
CA ILE A 31 -2.56 1.36 -9.57
C ILE A 31 -1.33 1.88 -8.83
N PHE A 32 -0.33 1.03 -8.57
CA PHE A 32 0.92 1.42 -7.94
C PHE A 32 1.68 2.49 -8.74
N ALA A 33 1.77 2.34 -10.07
CA ALA A 33 2.44 3.30 -10.93
C ALA A 33 1.76 4.68 -10.88
N MET A 34 0.43 4.72 -10.97
CA MET A 34 -0.33 5.98 -10.87
C MET A 34 -0.19 6.63 -9.49
N LEU A 35 -0.25 5.84 -8.40
CA LEU A 35 -0.06 6.34 -7.04
C LEU A 35 1.35 6.88 -6.81
N LYS A 36 2.37 6.21 -7.36
CA LYS A 36 3.75 6.69 -7.30
C LYS A 36 3.89 8.04 -8.00
N GLU A 37 3.36 8.18 -9.21
CA GLU A 37 3.39 9.45 -9.94
C GLU A 37 2.64 10.55 -9.17
N LEU A 38 1.47 10.23 -8.63
CA LEU A 38 0.67 11.14 -7.82
C LEU A 38 1.46 11.61 -6.58
N SER A 39 2.15 10.71 -5.89
CA SER A 39 2.98 11.04 -4.72
C SER A 39 4.16 11.97 -5.06
N ILE A 40 4.76 11.82 -6.25
CA ILE A 40 5.84 12.68 -6.73
C ILE A 40 5.31 14.09 -7.00
N ILE A 41 4.13 14.19 -7.64
CA ILE A 41 3.47 15.47 -7.90
C ILE A 41 3.12 16.18 -6.59
N MET A 42 2.51 15.46 -5.64
CA MET A 42 2.18 15.99 -4.31
C MET A 42 3.43 16.50 -3.58
N SER A 43 4.51 15.71 -3.57
CA SER A 43 5.77 16.09 -2.96
C SER A 43 6.35 17.38 -3.59
N ARG A 44 6.37 17.47 -4.93
CA ARG A 44 6.88 18.66 -5.64
C ARG A 44 6.06 19.92 -5.35
N ASN A 45 4.75 19.78 -5.17
CA ASN A 45 3.86 20.90 -4.91
C ASN A 45 3.87 21.34 -3.44
N ASN A 46 4.15 20.44 -2.49
CA ASN A 46 4.31 20.79 -1.08
C ASN A 46 5.46 21.79 -0.83
N PHE A 47 6.45 21.84 -1.72
CA PHE A 47 7.55 22.81 -1.67
C PHE A 47 7.27 24.11 -2.45
N LYS A 48 6.13 24.21 -3.14
CA LYS A 48 5.73 25.42 -3.87
C LYS A 48 4.64 26.15 -3.07
N THR A 49 4.94 27.34 -2.57
CA THR A 49 3.94 28.25 -2.01
C THR A 49 3.02 28.72 -3.13
N SER A 50 1.83 28.13 -3.22
CA SER A 50 0.89 28.47 -4.29
C SER A 50 0.18 29.79 -3.98
N ILE A 51 0.20 30.73 -4.94
CA ILE A 51 -0.56 31.98 -4.86
C ILE A 51 -2.01 31.69 -5.32
N PRO A 52 -3.04 31.84 -4.45
CA PRO A 52 -4.41 31.39 -4.73
C PRO A 52 -5.04 31.96 -6.00
N LEU A 53 -4.68 33.18 -6.39
CA LEU A 53 -5.26 33.89 -7.52
C LEU A 53 -4.78 33.36 -8.88
N ILE A 54 -3.55 32.85 -8.97
CA ILE A 54 -2.94 32.37 -10.22
C ILE A 54 -3.50 30.98 -10.58
N ASN A 55 -3.68 30.10 -9.58
CA ASN A 55 -4.24 28.76 -9.77
C ASN A 55 -5.70 28.77 -10.26
N LYS A 56 -6.46 29.80 -9.89
CA LYS A 56 -7.85 29.95 -10.31
C LYS A 56 -7.99 30.35 -11.79
N LEU A 57 -6.97 31.01 -12.34
CA LEU A 57 -6.95 31.45 -13.74
C LEU A 57 -6.31 30.41 -14.67
N TRP A 58 -5.30 29.68 -14.19
CA TRP A 58 -4.59 28.65 -14.94
C TRP A 58 -4.42 27.42 -14.04
N LYS A 59 -5.11 26.31 -14.35
CA LYS A 59 -4.83 25.04 -13.67
C LYS A 59 -3.38 24.63 -14.02
N PRO A 60 -2.46 24.56 -13.04
CA PRO A 60 -1.10 24.12 -13.31
C PRO A 60 -1.11 22.72 -13.91
N ALA A 61 -0.16 22.41 -14.80
CA ALA A 61 -0.07 21.08 -15.43
C ALA A 61 -0.06 19.94 -14.38
N ASP A 62 0.60 20.17 -13.25
CA ASP A 62 0.64 19.25 -12.10
C ASP A 62 -0.77 18.98 -11.52
N MET A 63 -1.65 19.98 -11.45
CA MET A 63 -3.02 19.83 -10.97
C MET A 63 -3.86 18.98 -11.93
N LEU A 64 -3.79 19.29 -13.23
CA LEU A 64 -4.49 18.51 -14.26
C LEU A 64 -4.02 17.05 -14.26
N ARG A 65 -2.71 16.83 -14.15
CA ARG A 65 -2.14 15.49 -14.09
C ARG A 65 -2.55 14.73 -12.82
N SER A 66 -2.61 15.41 -11.66
CA SER A 66 -3.11 14.78 -10.43
C SER A 66 -4.59 14.38 -10.52
N GLU A 67 -5.43 15.21 -11.14
CA GLU A 67 -6.85 14.89 -11.39
C GLU A 67 -6.99 13.68 -12.33
N GLU A 68 -6.18 13.63 -13.40
CA GLU A 68 -6.13 12.49 -14.34
C GLU A 68 -5.71 11.20 -13.64
N LEU A 69 -4.64 11.23 -12.83
CA LEU A 69 -4.15 10.08 -12.08
C LEU A 69 -5.17 9.59 -11.04
N ALA A 70 -5.77 10.52 -10.29
CA ALA A 70 -6.79 10.19 -9.29
C ALA A 70 -8.01 9.51 -9.94
N LYS A 71 -8.46 10.03 -11.09
CA LYS A 71 -9.54 9.42 -11.87
C LYS A 71 -9.13 8.05 -12.42
N GLY A 72 -7.91 7.91 -12.95
CA GLY A 72 -7.40 6.62 -13.43
C GLY A 72 -7.36 5.54 -12.34
N ILE A 73 -6.97 5.91 -11.11
CA ILE A 73 -7.00 5.01 -9.96
C ILE A 73 -8.44 4.63 -9.61
N GLN A 74 -9.36 5.60 -9.54
CA GLN A 74 -10.79 5.36 -9.30
C GLN A 74 -11.36 4.39 -10.35
N ASP A 75 -11.10 4.62 -11.63
CA ASP A 75 -11.58 3.78 -12.72
C ASP A 75 -11.05 2.33 -12.60
N CYS A 76 -9.78 2.16 -12.21
CA CYS A 76 -9.20 0.84 -11.97
C CYS A 76 -9.86 0.14 -10.77
N VAL A 77 -10.02 0.82 -9.64
CA VAL A 77 -10.66 0.25 -8.44
C VAL A 77 -12.11 -0.14 -8.74
N MET A 78 -12.89 0.75 -9.37
CA MET A 78 -14.29 0.48 -9.68
C MET A 78 -14.46 -0.61 -10.74
N LYS A 79 -13.51 -0.79 -11.66
CA LYS A 79 -13.48 -1.95 -12.56
C LYS A 79 -13.40 -3.25 -11.76
N ILE A 80 -12.51 -3.34 -10.77
CA ILE A 80 -12.34 -4.54 -9.94
C ILE A 80 -13.59 -4.80 -9.09
N VAL A 81 -14.17 -3.75 -8.50
CA VAL A 81 -15.44 -3.85 -7.74
C VAL A 81 -16.55 -4.42 -8.63
N LYS A 82 -16.72 -3.86 -9.84
CA LYS A 82 -17.74 -4.33 -10.78
C LYS A 82 -17.54 -5.78 -11.20
N GLU A 83 -16.31 -6.21 -11.43
CA GLU A 83 -16.00 -7.61 -11.76
C GLU A 83 -16.40 -8.57 -10.62
N ARG A 84 -16.20 -8.17 -9.35
CA ARG A 84 -16.67 -8.94 -8.19
C ARG A 84 -18.19 -8.98 -8.10
N GLU A 85 -18.84 -7.84 -8.32
CA GLU A 85 -20.30 -7.78 -8.36
C GLU A 85 -20.90 -8.67 -9.45
N ASP A 86 -20.30 -8.68 -10.64
CA ASP A 86 -20.77 -9.48 -11.76
C ASP A 86 -20.61 -10.99 -11.48
N LYS A 87 -19.49 -11.41 -10.86
CA LYS A 87 -19.30 -12.80 -10.42
C LYS A 87 -20.34 -13.23 -9.39
N PHE A 88 -20.63 -12.36 -8.41
CA PHE A 88 -21.66 -12.61 -7.40
C PHE A 88 -23.06 -12.72 -8.03
N LYS A 89 -23.44 -11.78 -8.90
CA LYS A 89 -24.74 -11.79 -9.60
C LYS A 89 -24.94 -13.02 -10.48
N LYS A 90 -23.87 -13.56 -11.08
CA LYS A 90 -23.90 -14.78 -11.90
C LYS A 90 -23.89 -16.07 -11.08
N GLY A 91 -23.72 -16.00 -9.76
CA GLY A 91 -23.55 -17.17 -8.91
C GLY A 91 -22.20 -17.88 -9.06
N GLU A 92 -21.20 -17.20 -9.64
CA GLU A 92 -19.82 -17.70 -9.75
C GLU A 92 -19.05 -17.52 -8.42
N ALA A 93 -19.58 -16.72 -7.50
CA ALA A 93 -19.05 -16.50 -6.15
C ALA A 93 -20.18 -16.31 -5.15
N ASP A 94 -20.06 -16.92 -3.97
CA ASP A 94 -21.07 -16.86 -2.90
C ASP A 94 -21.05 -15.54 -2.10
N SER A 95 -19.99 -14.74 -2.25
CA SER A 95 -19.82 -13.43 -1.59
C SER A 95 -18.81 -12.57 -2.35
N PHE A 96 -18.62 -11.32 -1.92
CA PHE A 96 -17.56 -10.45 -2.43
C PHE A 96 -16.16 -10.80 -1.92
N GLY A 97 -16.02 -11.83 -1.06
CA GLY A 97 -14.75 -12.26 -0.46
C GLY A 97 -14.52 -11.69 0.95
N ASN A 98 -13.59 -12.31 1.67
CA ASN A 98 -13.18 -11.92 3.03
C ASN A 98 -11.82 -11.20 3.06
N ASP A 99 -11.27 -10.88 1.89
CA ASP A 99 -10.09 -10.03 1.77
C ASP A 99 -10.46 -8.55 1.98
N PHE A 100 -9.45 -7.68 2.05
CA PHE A 100 -9.63 -6.25 2.31
C PHE A 100 -10.65 -5.60 1.36
N LEU A 101 -10.52 -5.81 0.05
CA LEU A 101 -11.47 -5.26 -0.92
C LEU A 101 -12.87 -5.85 -0.74
N GLY A 102 -12.99 -7.14 -0.47
CA GLY A 102 -14.27 -7.81 -0.26
C GLY A 102 -15.02 -7.22 0.94
N LEU A 103 -14.31 -6.92 2.02
CA LEU A 103 -14.86 -6.23 3.18
C LEU A 103 -15.34 -4.81 2.83
N LEU A 104 -14.56 -4.04 2.05
CA LEU A 104 -14.97 -2.71 1.59
C LEU A 104 -16.21 -2.77 0.69
N VAL A 105 -16.27 -3.72 -0.24
CA VAL A 105 -17.42 -3.90 -1.14
C VAL A 105 -18.67 -4.31 -0.36
N ASN A 106 -18.54 -5.18 0.65
CA ASN A 106 -19.63 -5.50 1.57
C ASN A 106 -20.14 -4.25 2.30
N SER A 107 -19.23 -3.40 2.79
CA SER A 107 -19.61 -2.15 3.48
C SER A 107 -20.23 -1.13 2.53
N TYR A 108 -19.76 -1.06 1.28
CA TYR A 108 -20.32 -0.20 0.23
C TYR A 108 -21.77 -0.57 -0.13
N HIS A 109 -22.10 -1.87 -0.10
CA HIS A 109 -23.47 -2.36 -0.32
C HIS A 109 -24.32 -2.49 0.95
N SER A 110 -23.78 -2.14 2.12
CA SER A 110 -24.54 -2.18 3.38
C SER A 110 -25.66 -1.14 3.37
N LYS A 111 -26.78 -1.46 4.04
CA LYS A 111 -27.92 -0.55 4.24
C LYS A 111 -27.87 0.16 5.60
N ASP A 112 -26.84 -0.11 6.38
CA ASP A 112 -26.67 0.46 7.71
C ASP A 112 -26.03 1.85 7.63
N ASN A 113 -26.09 2.61 8.74
CA ASN A 113 -25.46 3.93 8.85
C ASN A 113 -23.93 3.93 8.64
N ASN A 114 -23.30 2.76 8.54
CA ASN A 114 -21.86 2.59 8.29
C ASN A 114 -21.55 2.26 6.81
N SER A 115 -22.50 2.47 5.90
CA SER A 115 -22.27 2.25 4.47
C SER A 115 -21.19 3.20 3.94
N LEU A 116 -20.21 2.66 3.22
CA LEU A 116 -19.19 3.49 2.58
C LEU A 116 -19.76 4.18 1.33
N SER A 117 -19.32 5.40 1.04
CA SER A 117 -19.50 5.98 -0.28
C SER A 117 -18.51 5.38 -1.29
N MET A 118 -18.71 5.65 -2.58
CA MET A 118 -17.74 5.26 -3.61
C MET A 118 -16.39 5.94 -3.40
N GLU A 119 -16.41 7.18 -2.93
CA GLU A 119 -15.20 7.95 -2.65
C GLU A 119 -14.42 7.32 -1.48
N ASP A 120 -15.11 6.99 -0.38
CA ASP A 120 -14.48 6.33 0.77
C ASP A 120 -13.86 4.99 0.38
N LEU A 121 -14.58 4.15 -0.39
CA LEU A 121 -14.04 2.87 -0.86
C LEU A 121 -12.75 3.05 -1.66
N VAL A 122 -12.74 4.02 -2.58
CA VAL A 122 -11.58 4.29 -3.45
C VAL A 122 -10.42 4.86 -2.64
N ASP A 123 -10.69 5.73 -1.67
CA ASP A 123 -9.67 6.36 -0.84
C ASP A 123 -9.04 5.38 0.16
N GLU A 124 -9.82 4.46 0.72
CA GLU A 124 -9.30 3.34 1.51
C GLU A 124 -8.40 2.43 0.66
N CYS A 125 -8.79 2.14 -0.60
CA CYS A 125 -7.94 1.39 -1.53
C CYS A 125 -6.62 2.13 -1.83
N LYS A 126 -6.67 3.43 -2.15
CA LYS A 126 -5.47 4.26 -2.39
C LYS A 126 -4.53 4.21 -1.18
N THR A 127 -5.08 4.40 0.01
CA THR A 127 -4.34 4.41 1.27
C THR A 127 -3.65 3.07 1.51
N PHE A 128 -4.36 1.95 1.34
CA PHE A 128 -3.80 0.63 1.52
C PHE A 128 -2.66 0.33 0.53
N TYR A 129 -2.85 0.64 -0.75
CA TYR A 129 -1.80 0.49 -1.76
C TYR A 129 -0.58 1.36 -1.45
N PHE A 130 -0.78 2.63 -1.10
CA PHE A 130 0.29 3.56 -0.81
C PHE A 130 1.09 3.17 0.44
N ALA A 131 0.41 2.89 1.54
CA ALA A 131 1.04 2.54 2.81
C ALA A 131 1.74 1.18 2.76
N GLY A 132 1.16 0.20 2.06
CA GLY A 132 1.66 -1.17 2.04
C GLY A 132 2.99 -1.34 1.29
N GLN A 133 3.13 -0.76 0.09
CA GLN A 133 4.25 -1.11 -0.79
C GLN A 133 5.58 -0.46 -0.38
N GLY A 134 5.60 0.85 -0.17
CA GLY A 134 6.84 1.59 0.13
C GLY A 134 7.48 1.15 1.44
N THR A 135 6.64 0.90 2.45
CA THR A 135 7.03 0.43 3.78
C THR A 135 7.71 -0.93 3.73
N ILE A 136 7.03 -1.91 3.14
CA ILE A 136 7.50 -3.30 3.14
C ILE A 136 8.74 -3.44 2.26
N ASN A 137 8.82 -2.73 1.12
CA ASN A 137 10.02 -2.70 0.29
C ASN A 137 11.25 -2.20 1.06
N SER A 138 11.09 -1.09 1.77
CA SER A 138 12.18 -0.50 2.55
C SER A 138 12.61 -1.43 3.68
N LEU A 139 11.64 -2.02 4.39
CA LEU A 139 11.88 -3.02 5.43
C LEU A 139 12.69 -4.21 4.90
N LEU A 140 12.26 -4.82 3.80
CA LEU A 140 12.94 -5.97 3.20
C LEU A 140 14.37 -5.62 2.75
N ALA A 141 14.58 -4.44 2.16
CA ALA A 141 15.90 -3.96 1.77
C ALA A 141 16.85 -3.84 2.98
N TRP A 142 16.37 -3.28 4.10
CA TRP A 142 17.13 -3.20 5.34
C TRP A 142 17.41 -4.57 5.95
N ILE A 143 16.44 -5.50 5.95
CA ILE A 143 16.63 -6.86 6.44
C ILE A 143 17.76 -7.55 5.66
N VAL A 144 17.75 -7.48 4.33
CA VAL A 144 18.81 -8.08 3.51
C VAL A 144 20.16 -7.42 3.77
N LEU A 145 20.22 -6.09 3.89
CA LEU A 145 21.45 -5.39 4.21
C LEU A 145 22.02 -5.83 5.58
N LEU A 146 21.19 -5.93 6.60
CA LEU A 146 21.59 -6.39 7.93
C LEU A 146 22.10 -7.83 7.89
N LEU A 147 21.40 -8.72 7.19
CA LEU A 147 21.81 -10.12 7.01
C LEU A 147 23.15 -10.23 6.27
N ALA A 148 23.36 -9.45 5.21
CA ALA A 148 24.58 -9.46 4.42
C ALA A 148 25.79 -8.93 5.19
N THR A 149 25.58 -7.99 6.12
CA THR A 149 26.64 -7.37 6.93
C THR A 149 26.91 -8.11 8.24
N HIS A 150 26.01 -9.01 8.66
CA HIS A 150 26.10 -9.75 9.93
C HIS A 150 25.93 -11.26 9.70
N GLY A 151 26.96 -11.91 9.14
CA GLY A 151 26.94 -13.33 8.76
C GLY A 151 26.53 -14.29 9.88
N ASP A 152 26.94 -14.03 11.13
CA ASP A 152 26.55 -14.85 12.29
C ASP A 152 25.03 -14.87 12.50
N TRP A 153 24.36 -13.73 12.32
CA TRP A 153 22.92 -13.60 12.44
C TRP A 153 22.20 -14.21 11.24
N GLN A 154 22.77 -14.09 10.04
CA GLN A 154 22.28 -14.78 8.86
C GLN A 154 22.28 -16.30 9.03
N GLU A 155 23.36 -16.86 9.57
CA GLU A 155 23.47 -18.30 9.78
C GLU A 155 22.54 -18.80 10.89
N LYS A 156 22.33 -17.99 11.94
CA LYS A 156 21.32 -18.29 12.97
C LYS A 156 19.90 -18.29 12.39
N ALA A 157 19.54 -17.29 11.60
CA ALA A 157 18.23 -17.21 10.96
C ALA A 157 18.00 -18.36 9.97
N ARG A 158 19.01 -18.71 9.17
CA ARG A 158 18.96 -19.85 8.24
C ARG A 158 18.71 -21.17 8.98
N ARG A 159 19.45 -21.43 10.07
CA ARG A 159 19.26 -22.63 10.89
C ARG A 159 17.87 -22.69 11.50
N GLU A 160 17.37 -21.59 12.05
CA GLU A 160 16.01 -21.52 12.61
C GLU A 160 14.94 -21.92 11.58
N VAL A 161 15.04 -21.39 10.35
CA VAL A 161 14.11 -21.73 9.26
C VAL A 161 14.21 -23.22 8.89
N ILE A 162 15.42 -23.75 8.76
CA ILE A 162 15.64 -25.18 8.42
C ILE A 162 15.13 -26.09 9.53
N ASP A 163 15.36 -25.76 10.80
CA ASP A 163 14.94 -26.59 11.94
C ASP A 163 13.41 -26.68 12.06
N ILE A 164 12.70 -25.59 11.75
CA ILE A 164 11.23 -25.53 11.84
C ILE A 164 10.57 -26.17 10.62
N PHE A 165 11.02 -25.79 9.40
CA PHE A 165 10.32 -26.16 8.17
C PHE A 165 11.00 -27.31 7.42
N GLY A 166 12.32 -27.44 7.51
CA GLY A 166 13.10 -28.36 6.68
C GLY A 166 12.84 -28.08 5.20
N ASN A 167 12.30 -29.09 4.49
CA ASN A 167 11.91 -28.99 3.08
C ASN A 167 10.40 -28.75 2.88
N ARG A 168 9.64 -28.50 3.96
CA ARG A 168 8.19 -28.23 3.87
C ARG A 168 7.95 -26.77 3.58
N ASN A 169 6.81 -26.47 2.97
CA ASN A 169 6.35 -25.09 2.81
C ASN A 169 6.02 -24.47 4.18
N PRO A 170 6.26 -23.17 4.38
CA PRO A 170 5.86 -22.49 5.60
C PRO A 170 4.36 -22.57 5.86
N ASP A 171 3.98 -22.83 7.10
CA ASP A 171 2.60 -22.77 7.61
C ASP A 171 2.50 -21.75 8.77
N SER A 172 1.27 -21.41 9.16
CA SER A 172 1.01 -20.39 10.19
C SER A 172 1.64 -20.76 11.54
N GLU A 173 1.58 -22.04 11.92
CA GLU A 173 2.15 -22.52 13.18
C GLU A 173 3.67 -22.39 13.19
N GLY A 174 4.35 -22.82 12.13
CA GLY A 174 5.79 -22.70 12.00
C GLY A 174 6.26 -21.25 11.92
N ILE A 175 5.54 -20.38 11.21
CA ILE A 175 5.86 -18.94 11.14
C ILE A 175 5.83 -18.32 12.54
N SER A 176 4.87 -18.70 13.39
CA SER A 176 4.78 -18.21 14.78
C SER A 176 5.98 -18.59 15.65
N LYS A 177 6.76 -19.60 15.24
CA LYS A 177 7.94 -20.10 15.97
C LYS A 177 9.26 -19.45 15.55
N LEU A 178 9.26 -18.62 14.49
CA LEU A 178 10.44 -17.94 13.96
C LEU A 178 10.87 -16.72 14.82
N LYS A 179 11.55 -16.98 15.94
CA LYS A 179 11.96 -15.94 16.89
C LYS A 179 13.06 -15.04 16.34
N ILE A 180 14.07 -15.61 15.70
CA ILE A 180 15.22 -14.87 15.17
C ILE A 180 14.79 -14.04 13.96
N VAL A 181 14.02 -14.61 13.03
CA VAL A 181 13.47 -13.84 11.89
C VAL A 181 12.56 -12.71 12.38
N SER A 182 11.77 -12.94 13.44
CA SER A 182 10.94 -11.89 14.05
C SER A 182 11.78 -10.75 14.62
N ILE A 183 12.86 -11.06 15.36
CA ILE A 183 13.79 -10.06 15.89
C ILE A 183 14.41 -9.24 14.74
N LEU A 184 14.91 -9.91 13.71
CA LEU A 184 15.51 -9.27 12.54
C LEU A 184 14.53 -8.38 11.79
N SER A 185 13.25 -8.75 11.74
CA SER A 185 12.20 -7.94 11.12
C SER A 185 11.88 -6.70 11.94
N ASN A 186 11.94 -6.77 13.27
CA ASN A 186 11.66 -5.64 14.15
C ASN A 186 12.76 -4.58 14.16
N ILE A 187 14.03 -4.97 13.98
CA ILE A 187 15.16 -4.02 14.04
C ILE A 187 14.99 -2.86 13.03
N PRO A 188 14.80 -3.10 11.72
CA PRO A 188 14.56 -2.01 10.77
C PRO A 188 13.26 -1.28 11.00
N ILE A 189 12.22 -1.90 11.59
CA ILE A 189 10.97 -1.20 11.91
C ILE A 189 11.25 -0.02 12.85
N TYR A 190 12.19 -0.13 13.79
CA TYR A 190 12.57 1.02 14.63
C TYR A 190 13.24 2.15 13.84
N PHE A 191 13.98 1.83 12.78
CA PHE A 191 14.61 2.82 11.91
C PHE A 191 13.62 3.42 10.88
N VAL A 192 12.74 2.58 10.31
CA VAL A 192 11.73 2.96 9.31
C VAL A 192 10.56 3.69 9.96
N SER A 193 10.14 3.30 11.17
CA SER A 193 9.06 3.97 11.92
C SER A 193 9.40 5.42 12.25
N GLN A 194 10.67 5.75 12.51
CA GLN A 194 11.11 7.14 12.65
C GLN A 194 10.88 7.94 11.35
N SER A 195 11.07 7.31 10.18
CA SER A 195 10.78 7.92 8.87
C SER A 195 9.27 7.97 8.56
N GLN A 196 8.46 7.02 9.07
CA GLN A 196 7.01 6.98 8.86
C GLN A 196 6.24 7.87 9.82
N VAL A 197 6.68 8.03 11.07
CA VAL A 197 6.16 9.05 11.98
C VAL A 197 6.36 10.43 11.35
N MET A 198 7.45 10.65 10.63
CA MET A 198 7.64 11.86 9.83
C MET A 198 6.63 11.94 8.66
N PHE A 199 6.36 10.85 7.94
CA PHE A 199 5.39 10.83 6.83
C PHE A 199 3.93 11.00 7.28
N ILE A 200 3.53 10.35 8.38
CA ILE A 200 2.22 10.50 9.02
C ILE A 200 2.10 11.88 9.67
N ALA A 201 3.17 12.40 10.28
CA ALA A 201 3.19 13.79 10.75
C ALA A 201 3.03 14.77 9.59
N ILE A 202 3.68 14.54 8.44
CA ILE A 202 3.52 15.35 7.22
C ILE A 202 2.10 15.25 6.66
N ALA A 203 1.50 14.05 6.61
CA ALA A 203 0.12 13.83 6.17
C ALA A 203 -0.92 14.48 7.11
N ASN A 204 -0.71 14.38 8.42
CA ASN A 204 -1.55 15.04 9.41
C ASN A 204 -1.36 16.56 9.45
N LEU A 205 -0.14 17.06 9.20
CA LEU A 205 0.15 18.48 8.98
C LEU A 205 -0.57 19.00 7.73
N THR A 206 -0.69 18.21 6.67
CA THR A 206 -1.44 18.60 5.46
C THR A 206 -2.96 18.65 5.72
N ASN A 207 -3.52 17.67 6.44
CA ASN A 207 -4.94 17.71 6.85
C ASN A 207 -5.26 18.85 7.84
N THR A 208 -4.36 19.17 8.76
CA THR A 208 -4.55 20.33 9.66
C THR A 208 -4.38 21.66 8.94
N MET A 209 -3.52 21.77 7.92
CA MET A 209 -3.45 22.97 7.08
C MET A 209 -4.72 23.16 6.22
N HIS A 210 -5.36 22.08 5.76
CA HIS A 210 -6.67 22.16 5.11
C HIS A 210 -7.79 22.66 6.05
N LEU A 211 -7.73 22.32 7.35
CA LEU A 211 -8.70 22.79 8.35
C LEU A 211 -8.51 24.27 8.72
N VAL A 212 -7.26 24.74 8.82
CA VAL A 212 -6.94 26.14 9.13
C VAL A 212 -7.33 27.07 7.97
N HIS A 213 -7.24 26.60 6.73
CA HIS A 213 -7.63 27.36 5.53
C HIS A 213 -9.15 27.41 5.28
N TYR A 214 -9.94 26.68 6.08
CA TYR A 214 -11.42 26.72 6.06
C TYR A 214 -12.00 27.54 7.22
N ILE A 215 -11.18 27.87 8.23
CA ILE A 215 -11.57 28.61 9.44
C ILE A 215 -11.04 30.07 9.42
N LEU A 216 -10.06 30.38 8.57
CA LEU A 216 -9.56 31.74 8.28
C LEU A 216 -9.86 32.13 6.84
#